data_AF-A0A4Q3YEY7-F1
#
_entry.id   AF-A0A4Q3YEY7-F1
#
_cell.length_a   1.000
_cell.length_b   1.000
_cell.length_c   1.000
_cell.angle_alpha   90.00
_cell.angle_beta   90.00
_cell.angle_gamma   90.00
#
_symmetry.space_group_name_H-M   'P 1'
#
loop_
_entity.id
_entity.type
_entity.pdbx_description
1 polymer ?
#
loop_
_entity_poly.entity_id
_entity_poly.type
_entity_poly.pdbx_seq_one_letter_code
_entity_poly.pdbx_strand_id
1 'polypeptide(L)'
;MRNTTFDDRLMAAISHHAKKYVDLFRRSLKRNNSYFEQLISDSIYLVDEDSTRPAVYHCVSDMKAIEGRNHFEAHRLVAGETKPSDYQFFSNAMTEAPIPAVGQKWAQPITRSALGNVMIFTFEWDRDGSFLFDQLDRCFPLQNSSQSAYGKLSADLASTYADYDSITVVYSGNRSLHAHIAFRTHLYRREHGDDLTAAAVNAGHRASWEVLLPIVEYHLAYPAGDGPDDGPDASMKTHVQLRRMPNAIRIVNKSDHPLGLSKGESIPQVIVWEDRIQRRSPDVSTLFLTPSRFCEAAISRSRSLSRKSDAHVRHTMTFEQLIHCGDQMRAILLDTPFLFDRFAIEGDRL
;
A
#
# COMPACT_ATOMS: atom_id res chain seq x y z
N MET A 1 2.65 2.31 -29.34
CA MET A 1 2.17 3.66 -29.75
C MET A 1 1.08 4.09 -28.77
N ARG A 2 1.24 5.23 -28.08
CA ARG A 2 0.16 5.77 -27.22
C ARG A 2 -0.95 6.31 -28.12
N ASN A 3 -2.19 5.91 -27.85
CA ASN A 3 -3.36 6.29 -28.63
C ASN A 3 -3.79 7.71 -28.21
N THR A 4 -3.38 8.72 -28.98
CA THR A 4 -3.63 10.16 -28.70
C THR A 4 -5.10 10.46 -28.46
N THR A 5 -6.00 9.74 -29.14
CA THR A 5 -7.45 9.88 -28.99
C THR A 5 -7.96 9.55 -27.59
N PHE A 6 -7.33 8.60 -26.91
CA PHE A 6 -7.72 8.22 -25.55
C PHE A 6 -7.25 9.29 -24.54
N ASP A 7 -6.01 9.78 -24.68
CA ASP A 7 -5.46 10.83 -23.83
C ASP A 7 -6.32 12.11 -23.89
N ASP A 8 -6.73 12.51 -25.09
CA ASP A 8 -7.56 13.70 -25.31
C ASP A 8 -8.93 13.58 -24.64
N ARG A 9 -9.56 12.39 -24.68
CA ARG A 9 -10.83 12.14 -23.98
C ARG A 9 -10.67 12.23 -22.47
N LEU A 10 -9.61 11.64 -21.92
CA LEU A 10 -9.31 11.75 -20.49
C LEU A 10 -9.06 13.22 -20.09
N MET A 11 -8.29 13.97 -20.88
CA MET A 11 -8.06 15.39 -20.64
C MET A 11 -9.35 16.21 -20.70
N ALA A 12 -10.24 15.95 -21.67
CA ALA A 12 -11.52 16.62 -21.79
C ALA A 12 -12.42 16.34 -20.57
N ALA A 13 -12.51 15.07 -20.16
CA ALA A 13 -13.28 14.66 -19.00
C ALA A 13 -12.76 15.29 -17.70
N ILE A 14 -11.44 15.31 -17.48
CA ILE A 14 -10.84 15.98 -16.32
C ILE A 14 -11.04 17.50 -16.37
N SER A 15 -10.91 18.11 -17.56
CA SER A 15 -11.09 19.55 -17.75
C SER A 15 -12.52 20.02 -17.47
N HIS A 16 -13.52 19.16 -17.67
CA HIS A 16 -14.91 19.45 -17.33
C HIS A 16 -15.10 19.69 -15.84
N HIS A 17 -14.33 18.98 -15.00
CA HIS A 17 -14.39 19.12 -13.54
C HIS A 17 -13.56 20.29 -13.03
N ALA A 18 -12.25 20.31 -13.33
CA ALA A 18 -11.42 21.48 -13.03
C ALA A 18 -10.14 21.51 -13.87
N LYS A 19 -9.84 22.68 -14.45
CA LYS A 19 -8.63 22.90 -15.26
C LYS A 19 -7.34 22.62 -14.50
N LYS A 20 -7.29 22.85 -13.18
CA LYS A 20 -6.10 22.60 -12.34
C LYS A 20 -5.63 21.14 -12.41
N TYR A 21 -6.55 20.18 -12.52
CA TYR A 21 -6.22 18.76 -12.59
C TYR A 21 -5.68 18.35 -13.96
N VAL A 22 -5.98 19.09 -15.03
CA VAL A 22 -5.48 18.77 -16.37
C VAL A 22 -3.95 18.82 -16.40
N ASP A 23 -3.33 19.78 -15.73
CA ASP A 23 -1.86 19.89 -15.70
C ASP A 23 -1.20 18.76 -14.91
N LEU A 24 -1.87 18.25 -13.87
CA LEU A 24 -1.45 17.07 -13.11
C LEU A 24 -1.37 15.86 -14.06
N PHE A 25 -2.49 15.53 -14.72
CA PHE A 25 -2.55 14.38 -15.63
C PHE A 25 -1.65 14.56 -16.87
N ARG A 26 -1.59 15.76 -17.46
CA ARG A 26 -0.76 16.04 -18.64
C ARG A 26 0.73 15.86 -18.36
N ARG A 27 1.23 16.30 -17.20
CA ARG A 27 2.64 16.08 -16.81
C ARG A 27 2.95 14.59 -16.72
N SER A 28 2.03 13.84 -16.15
CA SER A 28 2.16 12.40 -15.93
C SER A 28 2.12 11.61 -17.23
N LEU A 29 1.20 11.93 -18.14
CA LEU A 29 1.13 11.31 -19.47
C LEU A 29 2.33 11.64 -20.37
N LYS A 30 3.12 12.68 -20.05
CA LYS A 30 4.39 12.96 -20.73
C LYS A 30 5.57 12.19 -20.14
N ARG A 31 5.45 11.60 -18.95
CA ARG A 31 6.51 10.78 -18.37
C ARG A 31 6.60 9.47 -19.15
N ASN A 32 7.80 9.16 -19.64
CA ASN A 32 8.06 7.90 -20.35
C ASN A 32 8.58 6.80 -19.41
N ASN A 33 9.26 7.17 -18.32
CA ASN A 33 9.76 6.24 -17.32
C ASN A 33 9.28 6.69 -15.94
N SER A 34 8.54 5.84 -15.23
CA SER A 34 8.24 6.06 -13.81
C SER A 34 9.29 5.37 -12.94
N TYR A 35 9.54 5.94 -11.76
CA TYR A 35 10.42 5.28 -10.79
C TYR A 35 9.83 3.96 -10.33
N PHE A 36 8.51 3.88 -10.21
CA PHE A 36 7.84 2.64 -9.85
C PHE A 36 8.05 1.51 -10.86
N GLU A 37 8.00 1.81 -12.16
CA GLU A 37 8.23 0.81 -13.20
C GLU A 37 9.67 0.27 -13.11
N GLN A 38 10.64 1.16 -12.92
CA GLN A 38 12.01 0.75 -12.63
C GLN A 38 12.12 -0.08 -11.34
N LEU A 39 11.47 0.36 -10.25
CA LEU A 39 11.48 -0.35 -8.96
C LEU A 39 10.97 -1.78 -9.12
N ILE A 40 9.85 -1.98 -9.82
CA ILE A 40 9.30 -3.32 -10.09
C ILE A 40 10.24 -4.09 -11.01
N SER A 41 10.73 -3.51 -12.11
CA SER A 41 11.67 -4.19 -13.01
C SER A 41 12.94 -4.65 -12.29
N ASP A 42 13.50 -3.84 -11.39
CA ASP A 42 14.70 -4.15 -10.62
C ASP A 42 14.44 -5.19 -9.49
N SER A 43 13.17 -5.41 -9.12
CA SER A 43 12.78 -6.34 -8.05
C SER A 43 11.91 -7.51 -8.50
N ILE A 44 11.55 -7.59 -9.79
CA ILE A 44 10.47 -8.45 -10.30
C ILE A 44 10.71 -9.92 -10.02
N TYR A 45 11.96 -10.36 -10.08
CA TYR A 45 12.38 -11.75 -9.96
C TYR A 45 13.79 -11.82 -9.38
N LEU A 46 13.94 -12.56 -8.29
CA LEU A 46 15.17 -12.69 -7.51
C LEU A 46 15.49 -14.16 -7.38
N VAL A 47 16.69 -14.53 -7.80
CA VAL A 47 17.22 -15.89 -7.66
C VAL A 47 18.33 -15.84 -6.63
N ASP A 48 18.35 -16.83 -5.75
CA ASP A 48 19.46 -17.03 -4.83
C ASP A 48 20.69 -17.50 -5.62
N GLU A 49 21.87 -16.91 -5.38
CA GLU A 49 23.08 -17.19 -6.17
C GLU A 49 23.44 -18.68 -6.17
N ASP A 50 23.24 -19.34 -5.03
CA ASP A 50 23.49 -20.78 -4.85
C ASP A 50 22.28 -21.66 -5.18
N SER A 51 21.16 -21.06 -5.63
CA SER A 51 19.90 -21.76 -5.96
C SER A 51 19.34 -22.64 -4.83
N THR A 52 19.74 -22.39 -3.58
CA THR A 52 19.30 -23.17 -2.42
C THR A 52 17.90 -22.81 -1.96
N ARG A 53 17.46 -21.59 -2.29
CA ARG A 53 16.13 -21.07 -1.96
C ARG A 53 15.28 -20.90 -3.22
N PRO A 54 13.95 -21.11 -3.12
CA PRO A 54 13.05 -20.81 -4.23
C PRO A 54 13.21 -19.36 -4.68
N ALA A 55 13.14 -19.13 -5.98
CA ALA A 55 13.13 -17.79 -6.53
C ALA A 55 11.95 -16.98 -5.95
N VAL A 56 12.14 -15.67 -5.83
CA VAL A 56 11.16 -14.74 -5.29
C VAL A 56 10.74 -13.77 -6.38
N TYR A 57 9.44 -13.54 -6.55
CA TYR A 57 8.92 -12.70 -7.62
C TYR A 57 7.72 -11.85 -7.19
N HIS A 58 7.54 -10.68 -7.82
CA HIS A 58 6.27 -9.96 -7.75
C HIS A 58 5.33 -10.56 -8.81
N CYS A 59 4.13 -10.98 -8.42
CA CYS A 59 3.12 -11.35 -9.42
C CYS A 59 2.66 -10.09 -10.14
N VAL A 60 2.67 -10.14 -11.47
CA VAL A 60 2.00 -9.19 -12.36
C VAL A 60 0.92 -9.91 -13.16
N SER A 61 -0.16 -9.22 -13.52
CA SER A 61 -1.28 -9.81 -14.26
C SER A 61 -2.20 -8.75 -14.84
N ASP A 62 -2.85 -9.03 -15.96
CA ASP A 62 -3.97 -8.23 -16.49
C ASP A 62 -5.32 -8.56 -15.85
N MET A 63 -5.39 -9.66 -15.12
CA MET A 63 -6.61 -10.19 -14.53
C MET A 63 -6.49 -10.31 -13.01
N LYS A 64 -7.57 -9.97 -12.30
CA LYS A 64 -7.65 -10.22 -10.85
C LYS A 64 -7.69 -11.71 -10.52
N ALA A 65 -8.31 -12.51 -11.40
CA ALA A 65 -8.53 -13.95 -11.22
C ALA A 65 -7.41 -14.76 -11.89
N ILE A 66 -6.19 -14.61 -11.42
CA ILE A 66 -5.05 -15.44 -11.84
C ILE A 66 -4.88 -16.61 -10.87
N GLU A 67 -4.94 -17.84 -11.38
CA GLU A 67 -4.81 -19.03 -10.55
C GLU A 67 -3.43 -19.06 -9.89
N GLY A 68 -3.44 -19.21 -8.57
CA GLY A 68 -2.23 -19.24 -7.77
C GLY A 68 -1.43 -17.95 -7.78
N ARG A 69 -1.78 -16.91 -8.56
CA ARG A 69 -0.86 -15.78 -8.84
C ARG A 69 0.50 -16.26 -9.33
N ASN A 70 0.51 -17.16 -10.32
CA ASN A 70 1.71 -17.81 -10.84
C ASN A 70 2.77 -16.81 -11.39
N HIS A 71 3.97 -17.34 -11.66
CA HIS A 71 5.18 -16.59 -11.98
C HIS A 71 5.41 -16.35 -13.49
N PHE A 72 4.54 -16.85 -14.36
CA PHE A 72 4.80 -16.86 -15.81
C PHE A 72 5.00 -15.46 -16.40
N GLU A 73 4.14 -14.51 -16.03
CA GLU A 73 4.28 -13.12 -16.53
C GLU A 73 5.50 -12.41 -15.95
N ALA A 74 5.96 -12.79 -14.74
CA ALA A 74 7.19 -12.26 -14.18
C ALA A 74 8.43 -12.73 -14.99
N HIS A 75 8.45 -13.96 -15.50
CA HIS A 75 9.54 -14.39 -16.39
C HIS A 75 9.56 -13.63 -17.71
N ARG A 76 8.38 -13.32 -18.28
CA ARG A 76 8.30 -12.55 -19.53
C ARG A 76 8.85 -11.14 -19.37
N LEU A 77 8.63 -10.53 -18.20
CA LEU A 77 9.26 -9.26 -17.82
C LEU A 77 10.79 -9.37 -17.73
N VAL A 78 11.31 -10.41 -17.06
CA VAL A 78 12.76 -10.64 -16.93
C VAL A 78 13.42 -10.89 -18.30
N ALA A 79 12.72 -11.59 -19.19
CA ALA A 79 13.16 -11.85 -20.56
C ALA A 79 13.09 -10.60 -21.46
N GLY A 80 12.52 -9.49 -20.99
CA GLY A 80 12.35 -8.26 -21.75
C GLY A 80 11.29 -8.36 -22.85
N GLU A 81 10.41 -9.36 -22.80
CA GLU A 81 9.30 -9.53 -23.76
C GLU A 81 8.17 -8.54 -23.50
N THR A 82 8.00 -8.15 -22.24
CA THR A 82 6.98 -7.24 -21.75
C THR A 82 7.62 -6.25 -20.78
N LYS A 83 6.86 -5.24 -20.36
CA LYS A 83 7.24 -4.29 -19.30
C LYS A 83 6.15 -4.21 -18.23
N PRO A 84 6.45 -3.76 -17.00
CA PRO A 84 5.47 -3.78 -15.91
C PRO A 84 4.15 -3.09 -16.27
N SER A 85 4.22 -1.96 -16.98
CA SER A 85 3.05 -1.20 -17.44
C SER A 85 2.17 -1.90 -18.50
N ASP A 86 2.57 -3.07 -19.00
CA ASP A 86 1.71 -3.89 -19.85
C ASP A 86 0.67 -4.67 -19.03
N TYR A 87 0.84 -4.77 -17.71
CA TYR A 87 -0.04 -5.52 -16.81
C TYR A 87 -0.86 -4.58 -15.91
N GLN A 88 -2.17 -4.82 -15.76
CA GLN A 88 -3.03 -3.99 -14.89
C GLN A 88 -2.78 -4.11 -13.38
N PHE A 89 -2.15 -5.20 -12.94
CA PHE A 89 -2.03 -5.51 -11.53
C PHE A 89 -0.63 -5.98 -11.14
N PHE A 90 -0.26 -5.73 -9.88
CA PHE A 90 0.91 -6.31 -9.24
C PHE A 90 0.62 -6.72 -7.78
N SER A 91 1.46 -7.59 -7.18
CA SER A 91 1.47 -7.88 -5.73
C SER A 91 2.83 -7.58 -5.10
N ASN A 92 2.95 -7.68 -3.77
CA ASN A 92 4.27 -7.89 -3.18
C ASN A 92 4.84 -9.26 -3.54
N ALA A 93 6.10 -9.45 -3.18
CA ALA A 93 6.88 -10.61 -3.54
C ALA A 93 6.37 -11.93 -2.92
N MET A 94 6.49 -13.01 -3.68
CA MET A 94 6.14 -14.37 -3.29
C MET A 94 7.24 -15.34 -3.75
N THR A 95 7.41 -16.47 -3.07
CA THR A 95 8.25 -17.57 -3.53
C THR A 95 7.61 -18.28 -4.71
N GLU A 96 8.40 -18.69 -5.67
CA GLU A 96 7.98 -19.51 -6.79
C GLU A 96 7.41 -20.84 -6.31
N ALA A 97 6.27 -21.25 -6.87
CA ALA A 97 5.72 -22.58 -6.68
C ALA A 97 5.97 -23.43 -7.93
N PRO A 98 6.24 -24.73 -7.77
CA PRO A 98 6.21 -25.67 -8.87
C PRO A 98 4.87 -25.61 -9.62
N ILE A 99 4.92 -25.80 -10.93
CA ILE A 99 3.72 -25.93 -11.76
C ILE A 99 2.94 -27.16 -11.26
N PRO A 100 1.65 -27.02 -10.91
CA PRO A 100 0.87 -28.14 -10.40
C PRO A 100 0.68 -29.21 -11.49
N ALA A 101 0.64 -30.48 -11.07
CA ALA A 101 0.28 -31.57 -11.97
C ALA A 101 -1.16 -31.40 -12.49
N VAL A 102 -1.49 -32.07 -13.60
CA VAL A 102 -2.84 -32.02 -14.18
C VAL A 102 -3.89 -32.40 -13.12
N GLY A 103 -4.89 -31.54 -12.93
CA GLY A 103 -5.96 -31.72 -11.95
C GLY A 103 -5.62 -31.26 -10.52
N GLN A 104 -4.41 -30.79 -10.27
CA GLN A 104 -4.03 -30.16 -9.01
C GLN A 104 -4.15 -28.63 -9.08
N LYS A 105 -4.40 -28.01 -7.93
CA LYS A 105 -4.47 -26.55 -7.80
C LYS A 105 -3.09 -25.99 -7.46
N TRP A 106 -2.84 -24.76 -7.90
CA TRP A 106 -1.69 -24.01 -7.43
C TRP A 106 -1.69 -23.87 -5.89
N ALA A 107 -0.49 -23.85 -5.32
CA ALA A 107 -0.30 -23.48 -3.93
C ALA A 107 -0.89 -22.08 -3.66
N GLN A 108 -1.55 -21.92 -2.50
CA GLN A 108 -2.22 -20.68 -2.14
C GLN A 108 -1.21 -19.52 -2.10
N PRO A 109 -1.52 -18.34 -2.68
CA PRO A 109 -0.57 -17.23 -2.70
C PRO A 109 -0.08 -16.82 -1.31
N ILE A 110 -0.97 -16.81 -0.31
CA ILE A 110 -0.64 -16.36 1.04
C ILE A 110 0.44 -17.24 1.70
N THR A 111 0.47 -18.55 1.41
CA THR A 111 1.46 -19.49 1.96
C THR A 111 2.82 -19.37 1.28
N ARG A 112 2.94 -18.50 0.27
CA ARG A 112 4.16 -18.23 -0.50
C ARG A 112 4.65 -16.81 -0.32
N SER A 113 4.12 -16.07 0.65
CA SER A 113 4.56 -14.69 0.89
C SER A 113 6.06 -14.65 1.20
N ALA A 114 6.79 -13.76 0.54
CA ALA A 114 8.24 -13.65 0.68
C ALA A 114 8.67 -12.19 0.86
N LEU A 115 9.83 -12.00 1.49
CA LEU A 115 10.47 -10.70 1.57
C LEU A 115 11.31 -10.49 0.29
N GLY A 116 10.79 -9.69 -0.65
CA GLY A 116 11.54 -9.28 -1.85
C GLY A 116 12.56 -8.17 -1.55
N ASN A 117 13.12 -7.52 -2.57
CA ASN A 117 14.02 -6.36 -2.41
C ASN A 117 13.29 -5.10 -1.89
N VAL A 118 11.97 -5.05 -2.11
CA VAL A 118 11.10 -3.97 -1.67
C VAL A 118 9.82 -4.57 -1.07
N MET A 119 9.31 -3.93 -0.03
CA MET A 119 7.97 -4.14 0.48
C MET A 119 7.14 -2.89 0.20
N ILE A 120 6.03 -3.07 -0.52
CA ILE A 120 5.14 -1.99 -0.94
C ILE A 120 3.86 -2.06 -0.12
N PHE A 121 3.54 -0.95 0.54
CA PHE A 121 2.28 -0.74 1.24
C PHE A 121 1.37 0.10 0.35
N THR A 122 0.10 -0.28 0.21
CA THR A 122 -0.85 0.45 -0.63
C THR A 122 -2.01 0.96 0.21
N PHE A 123 -2.36 2.21 0.00
CA PHE A 123 -3.55 2.83 0.57
C PHE A 123 -4.43 3.33 -0.56
N GLU A 124 -5.69 2.90 -0.56
CA GLU A 124 -6.70 3.40 -1.49
C GLU A 124 -8.00 3.66 -0.74
N TRP A 125 -8.62 4.81 -0.99
CA TRP A 125 -9.93 5.15 -0.48
C TRP A 125 -10.91 5.10 -1.64
N ASP A 126 -11.83 4.14 -1.61
CA ASP A 126 -12.78 3.86 -2.69
C ASP A 126 -14.19 4.34 -2.33
N ARG A 127 -14.33 5.65 -2.09
CA ARG A 127 -15.61 6.32 -1.80
C ARG A 127 -16.37 6.66 -3.08
N ASP A 128 -17.22 7.68 -3.07
CA ASP A 128 -17.95 8.13 -4.26
C ASP A 128 -17.06 8.82 -5.32
N GLY A 129 -17.65 9.17 -6.46
CA GLY A 129 -16.94 9.82 -7.56
C GLY A 129 -16.45 11.24 -7.25
N SER A 130 -17.13 11.99 -6.38
CA SER A 130 -16.70 13.33 -5.97
C SER A 130 -15.44 13.28 -5.12
N PHE A 131 -15.31 12.27 -4.27
CA PHE A 131 -14.16 12.07 -3.41
C PHE A 131 -12.85 11.84 -4.18
N LEU A 132 -12.90 11.47 -5.45
CA LEU A 132 -11.71 11.45 -6.32
C LEU A 132 -11.04 12.84 -6.36
N PHE A 133 -11.81 13.92 -6.39
CA PHE A 133 -11.27 15.27 -6.51
C PHE A 133 -10.65 15.75 -5.20
N ASP A 134 -11.20 15.35 -4.05
CA ASP A 134 -10.57 15.57 -2.75
C ASP A 134 -9.19 14.88 -2.67
N GLN A 135 -9.09 13.67 -3.23
CA GLN A 135 -7.82 12.94 -3.35
C GLN A 135 -6.84 13.66 -4.28
N LEU A 136 -7.30 14.14 -5.44
CA LEU A 136 -6.45 14.89 -6.38
C LEU A 136 -5.95 16.21 -5.78
N ASP A 137 -6.72 16.85 -4.91
CA ASP A 137 -6.31 18.08 -4.22
C ASP A 137 -5.11 17.90 -3.30
N ARG A 138 -4.87 16.67 -2.81
CA ARG A 138 -3.67 16.32 -2.02
C ARG A 138 -2.38 16.31 -2.83
N CYS A 139 -2.46 16.37 -4.16
CA CYS A 139 -1.30 16.45 -5.05
C CYS A 139 -0.77 17.88 -5.22
N PHE A 140 -1.47 18.91 -4.75
CA PHE A 140 -1.12 20.33 -4.95
C PHE A 140 -0.39 20.93 -3.74
N PRO A 141 0.47 21.95 -3.95
CA PRO A 141 0.75 22.64 -5.22
C PRO A 141 1.73 21.89 -6.14
N LEU A 142 1.52 22.01 -7.46
CA LEU A 142 2.32 21.30 -8.47
C LEU A 142 3.73 21.89 -8.70
N GLN A 143 3.89 23.19 -8.46
CA GLN A 143 5.16 23.90 -8.64
C GLN A 143 6.11 23.65 -7.47
N ASN A 144 5.56 23.32 -6.31
CA ASN A 144 6.31 23.01 -5.10
C ASN A 144 5.75 21.74 -4.47
N SER A 145 5.95 20.61 -5.16
CA SER A 145 5.32 19.33 -4.80
C SER A 145 5.69 18.84 -3.41
N SER A 146 6.81 19.29 -2.83
CA SER A 146 7.17 18.99 -1.43
C SER A 146 6.23 19.64 -0.40
N GLN A 147 5.49 20.69 -0.79
CA GLN A 147 4.47 21.31 0.06
C GLN A 147 3.09 20.65 -0.07
N SER A 148 2.90 19.73 -1.03
CA SER A 148 1.66 18.96 -1.11
C SER A 148 1.54 17.99 0.07
N ALA A 149 0.35 17.45 0.31
CA ALA A 149 0.15 16.47 1.37
C ALA A 149 1.03 15.23 1.15
N TYR A 150 1.11 14.73 -0.09
CA TYR A 150 2.02 13.64 -0.44
C TYR A 150 3.50 14.03 -0.33
N GLY A 151 3.86 15.30 -0.63
CA GLY A 151 5.19 15.83 -0.44
C GLY A 151 5.64 15.83 1.02
N LYS A 152 4.77 16.30 1.92
CA LYS A 152 5.00 16.29 3.36
C LYS A 152 5.09 14.87 3.91
N LEU A 153 4.22 13.96 3.46
CA LEU A 153 4.29 12.54 3.80
C LEU A 153 5.64 11.93 3.37
N SER A 154 6.06 12.15 2.12
CA SER A 154 7.35 11.65 1.61
C SER A 154 8.52 12.19 2.44
N ALA A 155 8.51 13.49 2.73
CA ALA A 155 9.56 14.13 3.52
C ALA A 155 9.64 13.58 4.95
N ASP A 156 8.50 13.41 5.62
CA ASP A 156 8.41 12.84 6.97
C ASP A 156 8.94 11.39 7.01
N LEU A 157 8.49 10.55 6.07
CA LEU A 157 8.99 9.17 5.96
C LEU A 157 10.50 9.14 5.67
N ALA A 158 11.01 10.02 4.80
CA ALA A 158 12.42 10.10 4.45
C ALA A 158 13.31 10.61 5.59
N SER A 159 12.80 11.51 6.43
CA SER A 159 13.51 11.99 7.62
C SER A 159 13.43 11.03 8.79
N THR A 160 12.47 10.10 8.79
CA THR A 160 12.23 9.20 9.93
C THR A 160 12.80 7.81 9.69
N TYR A 161 12.71 7.28 8.47
CA TYR A 161 13.00 5.86 8.20
C TYR A 161 14.10 5.68 7.15
N ALA A 162 15.20 5.05 7.56
CA ALA A 162 16.36 4.82 6.72
C ALA A 162 16.09 3.84 5.56
N ASP A 163 15.08 3.00 5.69
CA ASP A 163 14.65 2.02 4.68
C ASP A 163 13.53 2.52 3.76
N TYR A 164 13.00 3.73 3.96
CA TYR A 164 12.09 4.35 2.99
C TYR A 164 12.78 4.50 1.61
N ASP A 165 12.02 4.31 0.54
CA ASP A 165 12.52 4.44 -0.84
C ASP A 165 11.76 5.49 -1.64
N SER A 166 10.44 5.31 -1.76
CA SER A 166 9.64 6.08 -2.69
C SER A 166 8.16 5.99 -2.36
N ILE A 167 7.40 6.90 -2.97
CA ILE A 167 5.94 6.87 -3.00
C ILE A 167 5.47 7.19 -4.42
N THR A 168 4.51 6.41 -4.89
CA THR A 168 3.88 6.59 -6.20
C THR A 168 2.38 6.62 -6.01
N VAL A 169 1.74 7.72 -6.40
CA VAL A 169 0.29 7.93 -6.31
C VAL A 169 -0.31 7.80 -7.70
N VAL A 170 -1.22 6.84 -7.83
CA VAL A 170 -1.78 6.43 -9.11
C VAL A 170 -3.29 6.61 -9.12
N TYR A 171 -3.78 7.29 -10.13
CA TYR A 171 -5.19 7.25 -10.47
C TYR A 171 -5.59 5.84 -10.91
N SER A 172 -6.53 5.20 -10.22
CA SER A 172 -6.90 3.79 -10.45
C SER A 172 -7.59 3.51 -11.79
N GLY A 173 -7.85 4.54 -12.59
CA GLY A 173 -8.74 4.47 -13.74
C GLY A 173 -10.21 4.33 -13.33
N ASN A 174 -10.60 4.80 -12.14
CA ASN A 174 -11.99 4.87 -11.69
C ASN A 174 -12.22 6.03 -10.70
N ARG A 175 -12.50 5.75 -9.41
CA ARG A 175 -12.93 6.73 -8.38
C ARG A 175 -11.93 6.92 -7.23
N SER A 176 -10.74 6.31 -7.33
CA SER A 176 -9.75 6.29 -6.25
C SER A 176 -8.34 6.60 -6.75
N LEU A 177 -7.51 7.11 -5.85
CA LEU A 177 -6.06 7.08 -5.98
C LEU A 177 -5.49 5.91 -5.15
N HIS A 178 -4.44 5.26 -5.65
CA HIS A 178 -3.63 4.30 -4.91
C HIS A 178 -2.30 4.97 -4.56
N ALA A 179 -2.00 5.11 -3.28
CA ALA A 179 -0.68 5.51 -2.82
C ALA A 179 0.15 4.24 -2.53
N HIS A 180 1.13 3.96 -3.36
CA HIS A 180 2.10 2.88 -3.18
C HIS A 180 3.34 3.44 -2.49
N ILE A 181 3.59 3.03 -1.24
CA ILE A 181 4.71 3.47 -0.42
C ILE A 181 5.70 2.31 -0.31
N ALA A 182 6.93 2.51 -0.78
CA ALA A 182 7.95 1.48 -0.90
C ALA A 182 9.03 1.62 0.18
N PHE A 183 9.38 0.50 0.82
CA PHE A 183 10.50 0.37 1.74
C PHE A 183 11.46 -0.71 1.24
N ARG A 184 12.76 -0.40 1.19
CA ARG A 184 13.79 -1.38 0.80
C ARG A 184 14.04 -2.35 1.95
N THR A 185 14.15 -3.62 1.62
CA THR A 185 14.32 -4.67 2.64
C THR A 185 15.80 -4.95 2.97
N HIS A 186 16.74 -4.45 2.17
CA HIS A 186 18.17 -4.77 2.32
C HIS A 186 18.76 -4.48 3.70
N LEU A 187 18.34 -3.39 4.38
CA LEU A 187 18.82 -3.07 5.73
C LEU A 187 18.33 -4.11 6.75
N TYR A 188 17.03 -4.44 6.70
CA TYR A 188 16.45 -5.50 7.51
C TYR A 188 17.15 -6.84 7.26
N ARG A 189 17.31 -7.23 5.99
CA ARG A 189 17.93 -8.50 5.59
C ARG A 189 19.39 -8.60 6.05
N ARG A 190 20.14 -7.50 5.99
CA ARG A 190 21.53 -7.42 6.47
C ARG A 190 21.62 -7.61 7.99
N GLU A 191 20.66 -7.09 8.76
CA GLU A 191 20.70 -7.10 10.23
C GLU A 191 20.05 -8.35 10.84
N HIS A 192 19.11 -8.98 10.13
CA HIS A 192 18.28 -10.06 10.66
C HIS A 192 18.23 -11.33 9.80
N GLY A 193 18.88 -11.32 8.63
CA GLY A 193 18.85 -12.43 7.67
C GLY A 193 17.55 -12.48 6.85
N ASP A 194 17.40 -13.57 6.12
CA ASP A 194 16.34 -13.78 5.14
C ASP A 194 15.33 -14.87 5.54
N ASP A 195 15.52 -15.50 6.70
CA ASP A 195 14.82 -16.72 7.11
C ASP A 195 13.44 -16.41 7.73
N LEU A 196 12.58 -15.75 6.97
CA LEU A 196 11.20 -15.49 7.37
C LEU A 196 10.24 -16.52 6.76
N THR A 197 9.38 -17.09 7.59
CA THR A 197 8.25 -17.89 7.10
C THR A 197 7.25 -17.01 6.36
N ALA A 198 6.45 -17.59 5.45
CA ALA A 198 5.38 -16.85 4.81
C ALA A 198 4.37 -16.25 5.80
N ALA A 199 4.13 -16.93 6.93
CA ALA A 199 3.28 -16.42 8.00
C ALA A 199 3.88 -15.17 8.68
N ALA A 200 5.17 -15.19 8.98
CA ALA A 200 5.90 -14.03 9.51
C ALA A 200 5.89 -12.85 8.53
N VAL A 201 6.09 -13.08 7.23
CA VAL A 201 6.01 -12.02 6.20
C VAL A 201 4.61 -11.39 6.15
N ASN A 202 3.56 -12.21 6.19
CA ASN A 202 2.18 -11.70 6.21
C ASN A 202 1.88 -10.89 7.47
N ALA A 203 2.33 -11.38 8.64
CA ALA A 203 2.17 -10.68 9.91
C ALA A 203 2.92 -9.33 9.89
N GLY A 204 4.19 -9.33 9.45
CA GLY A 204 5.02 -8.15 9.30
C GLY A 204 4.43 -7.12 8.35
N HIS A 205 3.95 -7.55 7.18
CA HIS A 205 3.29 -6.66 6.23
C HIS A 205 2.03 -6.01 6.85
N ARG A 206 1.18 -6.82 7.51
CA ARG A 206 -0.04 -6.31 8.13
C ARG A 206 0.26 -5.31 9.25
N ALA A 207 1.14 -5.68 10.18
CA ALA A 207 1.50 -4.83 11.31
C ALA A 207 2.16 -3.52 10.85
N SER A 208 3.02 -3.60 9.83
CA SER A 208 3.64 -2.41 9.24
C SER A 208 2.60 -1.53 8.54
N TRP A 209 1.65 -2.11 7.79
CA TRP A 209 0.55 -1.36 7.20
C TRP A 209 -0.27 -0.63 8.26
N GLU A 210 -0.57 -1.28 9.40
CA GLU A 210 -1.35 -0.71 10.50
C GLU A 210 -0.62 0.42 11.23
N VAL A 211 0.72 0.37 11.31
CA VAL A 211 1.54 1.49 11.83
C VAL A 211 1.63 2.64 10.83
N LEU A 212 1.71 2.34 9.54
CA LEU A 212 1.84 3.37 8.50
C LEU A 212 0.53 4.11 8.25
N LEU A 213 -0.62 3.44 8.42
CA LEU A 213 -1.94 4.02 8.22
C LEU A 213 -2.13 5.38 8.93
N PRO A 214 -1.96 5.52 10.26
CA PRO A 214 -2.19 6.79 10.94
C PRO A 214 -1.25 7.90 10.46
N ILE A 215 -0.03 7.58 10.02
CA ILE A 215 0.90 8.56 9.44
C ILE A 215 0.34 9.06 8.10
N VAL A 216 -0.12 8.15 7.24
CA VAL A 216 -0.75 8.51 5.97
C VAL A 216 -2.02 9.33 6.19
N GLU A 217 -2.89 8.91 7.09
CA GLU A 217 -4.13 9.63 7.42
C GLU A 217 -3.85 11.03 7.98
N TYR A 218 -2.82 11.19 8.81
CA TYR A 218 -2.41 12.49 9.34
C TYR A 218 -2.04 13.46 8.21
N HIS A 219 -1.21 13.04 7.26
CA HIS A 219 -0.76 13.91 6.16
C HIS A 219 -1.84 14.15 5.11
N LEU A 220 -2.60 13.12 4.76
CA LEU A 220 -3.65 13.24 3.75
C LEU A 220 -4.88 13.95 4.30
N ALA A 221 -5.15 13.86 5.61
CA ALA A 221 -6.23 14.55 6.31
C ALA A 221 -7.53 14.55 5.48
N TYR A 222 -7.93 13.38 4.97
CA TYR A 222 -9.16 13.29 4.21
C TYR A 222 -10.34 13.64 5.11
N PRO A 223 -11.37 14.35 4.58
CA PRO A 223 -12.59 14.54 5.33
C PRO A 223 -13.11 13.20 5.85
N ALA A 224 -13.59 13.16 7.10
CA ALA A 224 -14.38 12.03 7.55
C ALA A 224 -15.57 11.87 6.60
N GLY A 225 -15.91 10.63 6.27
CA GLY A 225 -17.16 10.39 5.57
C GLY A 225 -18.29 10.23 6.56
N ASP A 226 -19.44 9.80 6.05
CA ASP A 226 -20.65 9.57 6.85
C ASP A 226 -20.85 8.07 7.17
N GLY A 227 -19.89 7.20 6.81
CA GLY A 227 -20.09 5.76 6.74
C GLY A 227 -19.09 4.94 7.58
N PRO A 228 -19.42 3.67 7.89
CA PRO A 228 -18.50 2.75 8.55
C PRO A 228 -17.28 2.37 7.68
N ASP A 229 -17.29 2.70 6.39
CA ASP A 229 -16.27 2.38 5.39
C ASP A 229 -15.41 3.59 5.00
N ASP A 230 -15.21 4.54 5.92
CA ASP A 230 -14.46 5.77 5.65
C ASP A 230 -12.95 5.59 5.54
N GLY A 231 -12.43 4.46 6.01
CA GLY A 231 -11.01 4.11 5.95
C GLY A 231 -10.56 3.62 4.57
N PRO A 232 -9.24 3.43 4.37
CA PRO A 232 -8.76 2.80 3.15
C PRO A 232 -9.13 1.32 3.10
N ASP A 233 -9.15 0.74 1.90
CA ASP A 233 -9.49 -0.68 1.69
C ASP A 233 -8.61 -1.60 2.55
N ALA A 234 -9.23 -2.23 3.55
CA ALA A 234 -8.57 -3.12 4.49
C ALA A 234 -7.97 -4.37 3.82
N SER A 235 -8.42 -4.73 2.62
CA SER A 235 -7.83 -5.83 1.85
C SER A 235 -6.35 -5.55 1.50
N MET A 236 -5.94 -4.28 1.42
CA MET A 236 -4.56 -3.87 1.18
C MET A 236 -3.58 -4.24 2.30
N LYS A 237 -4.09 -4.60 3.49
CA LYS A 237 -3.28 -5.20 4.57
C LYS A 237 -2.68 -6.55 4.20
N THR A 238 -3.25 -7.24 3.22
CA THR A 238 -2.79 -8.55 2.78
C THR A 238 -1.59 -8.41 1.86
N HIS A 239 -0.46 -9.05 2.21
CA HIS A 239 0.81 -8.94 1.48
C HIS A 239 0.66 -9.21 -0.01
N VAL A 240 -0.04 -10.30 -0.33
CA VAL A 240 -0.19 -10.80 -1.70
C VAL A 240 -1.33 -10.15 -2.48
N GLN A 241 -2.05 -9.19 -1.89
CA GLN A 241 -3.18 -8.53 -2.56
C GLN A 241 -2.75 -7.86 -3.87
N LEU A 242 -3.57 -8.06 -4.92
CA LEU A 242 -3.33 -7.42 -6.21
C LEU A 242 -3.72 -5.95 -6.13
N ARG A 243 -2.81 -5.08 -6.56
CA ARG A 243 -2.90 -3.62 -6.58
C ARG A 243 -2.79 -3.13 -8.01
N ARG A 244 -3.20 -1.89 -8.27
CA ARG A 244 -3.14 -1.31 -9.61
C ARG A 244 -1.72 -0.97 -10.02
N MET A 245 -1.31 -1.44 -11.18
CA MET A 245 0.00 -1.13 -11.72
C MET A 245 0.02 0.32 -12.25
N PRO A 246 0.98 1.15 -11.85
CA PRO A 246 1.14 2.48 -12.42
C PRO A 246 1.34 2.43 -13.94
N ASN A 247 0.74 3.38 -14.65
CA ASN A 247 0.76 3.55 -16.12
C ASN A 247 0.13 2.41 -16.94
N ALA A 248 -0.42 1.37 -16.32
CA ALA A 248 -1.11 0.32 -17.05
C ALA A 248 -2.41 0.82 -17.69
N ILE A 249 -2.93 0.08 -18.68
CA ILE A 249 -4.21 0.39 -19.32
C ILE A 249 -5.32 -0.47 -18.71
N ARG A 250 -6.36 0.17 -18.21
CA ARG A 250 -7.56 -0.45 -17.69
C ARG A 250 -8.72 -0.30 -18.68
N ILE A 251 -9.60 -1.30 -18.72
CA ILE A 251 -10.91 -1.18 -19.37
C ILE A 251 -11.97 -0.75 -18.36
N VAL A 252 -12.73 0.30 -18.69
CA VAL A 252 -13.87 0.77 -17.91
C VAL A 252 -14.94 -0.33 -17.91
N ASN A 253 -15.26 -0.84 -16.74
CA ASN A 253 -16.16 -1.99 -16.57
C ASN A 253 -17.56 -1.64 -16.09
N LYS A 254 -17.78 -0.39 -15.64
CA LYS A 254 -19.05 0.13 -15.17
C LYS A 254 -19.52 1.30 -16.04
N SER A 255 -20.84 1.53 -16.09
CA SER A 255 -21.46 2.60 -16.90
C SER A 255 -21.48 3.97 -16.20
N ASP A 256 -21.32 3.99 -14.88
CA ASP A 256 -21.39 5.16 -14.00
C ASP A 256 -20.00 5.69 -13.64
N HIS A 257 -19.08 5.73 -14.61
CA HIS A 257 -17.72 6.17 -14.38
C HIS A 257 -17.69 7.66 -13.93
N PRO A 258 -16.92 8.05 -12.89
CA PRO A 258 -16.94 9.42 -12.33
C PRO A 258 -16.49 10.51 -13.32
N LEU A 259 -15.74 10.11 -14.35
CA LEU A 259 -15.31 10.99 -15.44
C LEU A 259 -16.23 10.95 -16.67
N GLY A 260 -17.40 10.31 -16.59
CA GLY A 260 -18.36 10.22 -17.69
C GLY A 260 -17.92 9.30 -18.84
N LEU A 261 -16.95 8.42 -18.60
CA LEU A 261 -16.46 7.46 -19.59
C LEU A 261 -17.40 6.25 -19.70
N SER A 262 -17.57 5.76 -20.92
CA SER A 262 -18.42 4.63 -21.25
C SER A 262 -17.75 3.30 -20.90
N LYS A 263 -18.58 2.28 -20.59
CA LYS A 263 -18.12 0.91 -20.44
C LYS A 263 -17.43 0.44 -21.74
N GLY A 264 -16.28 -0.22 -21.59
CA GLY A 264 -15.45 -0.70 -22.69
C GLY A 264 -14.36 0.27 -23.12
N GLU A 265 -14.40 1.54 -22.69
CA GLU A 265 -13.32 2.49 -22.98
C GLU A 265 -12.04 2.12 -22.23
N SER A 266 -10.90 2.40 -22.86
CA SER A 266 -9.58 2.25 -22.25
C SER A 266 -9.19 3.51 -21.49
N ILE A 267 -8.63 3.35 -20.29
CA ILE A 267 -8.17 4.43 -19.44
C ILE A 267 -6.85 4.04 -18.74
N PRO A 268 -5.83 4.89 -18.74
CA PRO A 268 -4.57 4.62 -18.10
C PRO A 268 -4.69 4.85 -16.60
N GLN A 269 -3.86 4.11 -15.89
CA GLN A 269 -3.66 4.25 -14.47
C GLN A 269 -2.58 5.31 -14.24
N VAL A 270 -2.95 6.58 -14.40
CA VAL A 270 -1.99 7.70 -14.47
C VAL A 270 -1.31 7.93 -13.12
N ILE A 271 0.01 8.02 -13.12
CA ILE A 271 0.77 8.45 -11.92
C ILE A 271 0.56 9.94 -11.72
N VAL A 272 -0.32 10.35 -10.81
CA VAL A 272 -0.59 11.78 -10.56
C VAL A 272 0.46 12.42 -9.69
N TRP A 273 1.14 11.66 -8.83
CA TRP A 273 2.21 12.15 -7.98
C TRP A 273 3.25 11.06 -7.75
N GLU A 274 4.54 11.40 -7.71
CA GLU A 274 5.60 10.43 -7.46
C GLU A 274 6.84 11.14 -6.93
N ASP A 275 7.46 10.54 -5.93
CA ASP A 275 8.72 11.00 -5.35
C ASP A 275 9.57 9.80 -4.93
N ARG A 276 10.89 9.98 -4.98
CA ARG A 276 11.90 8.97 -4.63
C ARG A 276 13.03 9.66 -3.90
N ILE A 277 13.49 9.06 -2.81
CA ILE A 277 14.68 9.55 -2.11
C ILE A 277 15.89 9.49 -3.06
N GLN A 278 16.46 10.66 -3.37
CA GLN A 278 17.69 10.74 -4.17
C GLN A 278 18.95 10.58 -3.31
N ARG A 279 18.92 11.05 -2.06
CA ARG A 279 20.02 10.94 -1.10
C ARG A 279 19.46 10.67 0.28
N ARG A 280 20.00 9.65 0.94
CA ARG A 280 19.66 9.32 2.33
C ARG A 280 20.35 10.32 3.24
N SER A 281 19.62 10.83 4.23
CA SER A 281 20.26 11.59 5.31
C SER A 281 21.14 10.63 6.11
N PRO A 282 22.42 10.97 6.36
CA PRO A 282 23.31 10.14 7.16
C PRO A 282 22.84 10.02 8.62
N ASP A 283 21.99 10.93 9.08
CA ASP A 283 21.53 11.01 10.47
C ASP A 283 20.28 10.15 10.75
N VAL A 284 19.74 9.46 9.74
CA VAL A 284 18.55 8.62 9.88
C VAL A 284 18.98 7.16 9.97
N SER A 285 18.85 6.58 11.17
CA SER A 285 19.19 5.17 11.43
C SER A 285 17.98 4.29 11.73
N THR A 286 16.82 4.87 12.04
CA THR A 286 15.62 4.11 12.39
C THR A 286 15.10 3.33 11.18
N LEU A 287 14.80 2.05 11.35
CA LEU A 287 14.17 1.22 10.31
C LEU A 287 12.65 1.19 10.51
N PHE A 288 11.91 1.37 9.42
CA PHE A 288 10.48 1.15 9.41
C PHE A 288 10.15 -0.34 9.50
N LEU A 289 10.89 -1.20 8.80
CA LEU A 289 10.76 -2.65 8.91
C LEU A 289 11.58 -3.12 10.13
N THR A 290 10.89 -3.60 11.18
CA THR A 290 11.55 -4.08 12.42
C THR A 290 11.18 -5.53 12.72
N PRO A 291 12.08 -6.32 13.34
CA PRO A 291 11.82 -7.72 13.67
C PRO A 291 10.55 -7.94 14.48
N SER A 292 10.27 -7.04 15.43
CA SER A 292 9.08 -7.09 16.30
C SER A 292 7.77 -7.14 15.52
N ARG A 293 7.72 -6.59 14.30
CA ARG A 293 6.54 -6.64 13.43
C ARG A 293 6.42 -7.98 12.68
N PHE A 294 7.54 -8.62 12.38
CA PHE A 294 7.60 -9.93 11.71
C PHE A 294 7.49 -11.11 12.68
N CYS A 295 7.54 -10.87 13.99
CA CYS A 295 7.18 -11.87 14.97
C CYS A 295 5.72 -12.28 14.72
N GLU A 296 5.49 -13.60 14.60
CA GLU A 296 4.15 -14.13 14.76
C GLU A 296 3.70 -13.75 16.18
N ALA A 297 2.99 -12.63 16.34
CA ALA A 297 2.16 -12.44 17.50
C ALA A 297 1.31 -13.70 17.54
N ALA A 298 1.57 -14.60 18.50
CA ALA A 298 0.92 -15.89 18.61
C ALA A 298 -0.55 -15.64 18.33
N ILE A 299 -0.98 -15.99 17.11
CA ILE A 299 -2.31 -15.64 16.64
C ILE A 299 -3.17 -16.39 17.62
N SER A 300 -3.72 -15.65 18.60
CA SER A 300 -4.65 -16.20 19.56
C SER A 300 -5.73 -16.74 18.65
N ARG A 301 -5.72 -18.07 18.51
CA ARG A 301 -6.65 -18.78 17.66
C ARG A 301 -7.98 -18.47 18.32
N SER A 302 -8.64 -17.43 17.83
CA SER A 302 -10.07 -17.28 17.95
C SER A 302 -10.60 -18.49 17.21
N ARG A 303 -10.65 -19.62 17.93
CA ARG A 303 -11.57 -20.69 17.66
C ARG A 303 -12.88 -19.96 17.53
N SER A 304 -13.44 -19.97 16.33
CA SER A 304 -14.85 -19.72 16.11
C SER A 304 -15.61 -20.74 16.96
N LEU A 305 -15.81 -20.42 18.23
CA LEU A 305 -16.80 -21.08 19.05
C LEU A 305 -18.12 -20.67 18.41
N SER A 306 -18.80 -21.66 17.88
CA SER A 306 -20.19 -21.54 17.49
C SER A 306 -20.92 -20.83 18.63
N ARG A 307 -21.62 -19.74 18.29
CA ARG A 307 -22.49 -19.03 19.21
C ARG A 307 -23.54 -20.00 19.73
N LYS A 308 -23.29 -20.57 20.91
CA LYS A 308 -24.34 -20.81 21.89
C LYS A 308 -24.36 -19.61 22.80
N SER A 309 -25.52 -18.99 22.88
CA SER A 309 -25.84 -17.88 23.75
C SER A 309 -25.52 -18.24 25.20
N ASP A 310 -24.57 -17.57 25.80
CA ASP A 310 -24.46 -17.49 27.25
C ASP A 310 -24.25 -16.03 27.65
N ALA A 311 -25.00 -15.62 28.67
CA ALA A 311 -25.23 -14.26 29.09
C ALA A 311 -23.93 -13.52 29.46
N HIS A 312 -23.86 -12.24 29.07
CA HIS A 312 -22.82 -11.31 29.50
C HIS A 312 -22.79 -11.18 31.03
N VAL A 313 -21.74 -11.69 31.67
CA VAL A 313 -21.26 -11.13 32.94
C VAL A 313 -20.32 -9.98 32.57
N ARG A 314 -20.82 -8.75 32.69
CA ARG A 314 -19.98 -7.54 32.64
C ARG A 314 -19.15 -7.51 33.91
N HIS A 315 -17.85 -7.81 33.84
CA HIS A 315 -16.93 -7.43 34.88
C HIS A 315 -16.56 -5.96 34.69
N THR A 316 -17.21 -5.09 35.46
CA THR A 316 -16.82 -3.70 35.64
C THR A 316 -15.49 -3.68 36.40
N MET A 317 -14.44 -3.08 35.83
CA MET A 317 -13.20 -2.84 36.56
C MET A 317 -13.49 -1.98 37.79
N THR A 318 -12.90 -2.32 38.91
CA THR A 318 -13.00 -1.47 40.11
C THR A 318 -12.20 -0.18 39.90
N PHE A 319 -12.56 0.87 40.64
CA PHE A 319 -11.84 2.15 40.58
C PHE A 319 -10.34 1.99 40.91
N GLU A 320 -10.00 1.09 41.84
CA GLU A 320 -8.61 0.75 42.17
C GLU A 320 -7.87 0.09 41.01
N GLN A 321 -8.53 -0.76 40.22
CA GLN A 321 -7.95 -1.37 39.02
C GLN A 321 -7.73 -0.33 37.92
N LEU A 322 -8.61 0.66 37.79
CA LEU A 322 -8.45 1.78 36.88
C LEU A 322 -7.26 2.67 37.26
N ILE A 323 -7.10 2.99 38.56
CA ILE A 323 -5.94 3.73 39.06
C ILE A 323 -4.65 2.94 38.82
N HIS A 324 -4.64 1.65 39.15
CA HIS A 324 -3.48 0.79 38.95
C HIS A 324 -3.03 0.72 37.48
N CYS A 325 -3.98 0.56 36.54
CA CYS A 325 -3.68 0.63 35.11
C CYS A 325 -3.19 2.02 34.69
N GLY A 326 -3.77 3.09 35.22
CA GLY A 326 -3.34 4.47 34.96
C GLY A 326 -1.90 4.74 35.41
N ASP A 327 -1.52 4.25 36.59
CA ASP A 327 -0.17 4.41 37.14
C ASP A 327 0.87 3.58 36.37
N GLN A 328 0.52 2.36 35.97
CA GLN A 328 1.34 1.53 35.08
C GLN A 328 1.57 2.20 33.71
N MET A 329 0.52 2.79 33.13
CA MET A 329 0.63 3.52 31.86
C MET A 329 1.47 4.78 32.00
N ARG A 330 1.34 5.55 33.09
CA ARG A 330 2.21 6.72 33.36
C ARG A 330 3.67 6.32 33.54
N ALA A 331 3.96 5.24 34.24
CA ALA A 331 5.33 4.74 34.43
C ALA A 331 6.00 4.37 33.09
N ILE A 332 5.24 3.83 32.14
CA ILE A 332 5.72 3.50 30.79
C ILE A 332 5.89 4.74 29.91
N LEU A 333 5.04 5.75 30.09
CA LEU A 333 4.97 6.92 29.21
C LEU A 333 5.80 8.13 29.67
N LEU A 334 6.28 8.15 30.92
CA LEU A 334 7.15 9.19 31.47
C LEU A 334 8.57 9.23 30.85
N ASP A 335 8.96 8.20 30.08
CA ASP A 335 10.21 8.18 29.28
C ASP A 335 10.05 8.81 27.88
N THR A 336 8.89 9.41 27.57
CA THR A 336 8.59 10.03 26.28
C THR A 336 8.16 11.50 26.46
N PRO A 337 8.99 12.50 26.12
CA PRO A 337 8.73 13.90 26.49
C PRO A 337 7.58 14.63 25.75
N PHE A 338 6.78 13.98 24.91
CA PHE A 338 5.97 14.69 23.90
C PHE A 338 4.45 14.42 23.87
N LEU A 339 3.84 13.78 24.87
CA LEU A 339 2.43 13.34 24.75
C LEU A 339 1.43 13.78 25.84
N PHE A 340 1.71 14.80 26.64
CA PHE A 340 0.81 15.16 27.77
C PHE A 340 -0.22 16.28 27.56
N ASP A 341 -0.20 17.03 26.46
CA ASP A 341 -1.16 18.14 26.30
C ASP A 341 -2.58 17.73 25.85
N ARG A 342 -2.89 16.43 25.76
CA ARG A 342 -4.22 15.96 25.31
C ARG A 342 -4.97 15.01 26.24
N PHE A 343 -4.41 14.67 27.40
CA PHE A 343 -5.13 13.87 28.40
C PHE A 343 -5.53 14.72 29.61
N ALA A 344 -6.27 15.81 29.36
CA ALA A 344 -7.13 16.37 30.39
C ALA A 344 -8.34 15.43 30.50
N ILE A 345 -8.33 14.60 31.54
CA ILE A 345 -9.49 13.80 31.95
C ILE A 345 -10.54 14.80 32.44
N GLU A 346 -11.62 14.98 31.67
CA GLU A 346 -12.85 15.61 32.16
C GLU A 346 -13.48 14.68 33.21
N GLY A 347 -12.94 14.73 34.42
CA GLY A 347 -13.63 14.30 35.62
C GLY A 347 -14.33 15.52 36.20
N ASP A 348 -15.61 15.70 35.84
CA ASP A 348 -16.64 16.26 36.72
C ASP A 348 -17.96 16.36 35.98
N ARG A 349 -18.81 15.34 36.17
CA ARG A 349 -20.27 15.47 36.31
C ARG A 349 -20.82 14.13 36.82
N LEU A 350 -21.29 14.22 38.07
CA LEU A 350 -22.08 13.21 38.80
C LEU A 350 -23.29 12.73 38.00
#